data_AF-A0A520HFA8-F1
#
_entry.id   AF-A0A520HFA8-F1
#
_cell.length_a   1.000
_cell.length_b   1.000
_cell.length_c   1.000
_cell.angle_alpha   90.00
_cell.angle_beta   90.00
_cell.angle_gamma   90.00
#
_symmetry.space_group_name_H-M   'P 1'
#
loop_
_entity.id
_entity.type
_entity.pdbx_description
1 polymer ?
#
loop_
_entity_poly.entity_id
_entity_poly.type
_entity_poly.pdbx_seq_one_letter_code
_entity_poly.pdbx_strand_id
1 'polypeptide(L)'
;MNLTALDIVVLLAVAGSAVLGLLRGFVTEVLSLFAWIGIVAALKLFHVPLAAMLTPVVGTVSGAAVLAFAIIAGVTYIGGRLVANAIGKRTRTSILGPVDRALGFGFGALKGLILASLAFLLTTLVLDTLHGGPSRRPLWMTTSRTYPLLNATSASIADFVDRRRRGLPVFGARTPAADTMIGPAE
;
A
#
# COMPACT_ATOMS: atom_id res chain seq x y z
N MET A 1 -2.67 27.24 20.90
CA MET A 1 -2.57 25.87 20.35
C MET A 1 -2.13 25.96 18.91
N ASN A 2 -0.90 25.55 18.54
CA ASN A 2 -0.35 25.73 17.19
C ASN A 2 -0.27 24.41 16.42
N LEU A 3 -0.59 24.42 15.13
CA LEU A 3 -0.37 23.27 14.24
C LEU A 3 1.11 23.23 13.82
N THR A 4 1.71 22.05 13.86
CA THR A 4 3.06 21.84 13.35
C THR A 4 3.06 21.65 11.83
N ALA A 5 4.23 21.75 11.20
CA ALA A 5 4.39 21.43 9.78
C ALA A 5 3.92 20.00 9.45
N LEU A 6 4.19 19.05 10.35
CA LEU A 6 3.74 17.66 10.20
C LEU A 6 2.21 17.56 10.21
N ASP A 7 1.53 18.27 11.12
CA ASP A 7 0.06 18.28 11.17
C ASP A 7 -0.54 18.81 9.87
N ILE A 8 0.02 19.90 9.32
CA ILE A 8 -0.46 20.49 8.07
C ILE A 8 -0.29 19.52 6.90
N VAL A 9 0.89 18.90 6.77
CA VAL A 9 1.16 17.94 5.69
C VAL A 9 0.22 16.74 5.76
N VAL A 10 0.00 16.18 6.95
CA VAL A 10 -0.90 15.03 7.10
C VAL A 10 -2.34 15.42 6.82
N LEU A 11 -2.80 16.57 7.33
CA LEU A 11 -4.15 17.07 7.05
C LEU A 11 -4.36 17.27 5.54
N LEU A 12 -3.40 17.87 4.84
CA LEU A 12 -3.48 18.04 3.38
C LEU A 12 -3.49 16.70 2.65
N ALA A 13 -2.66 15.74 3.05
CA ALA A 13 -2.60 14.41 2.44
C ALA A 13 -3.91 13.64 2.62
N VAL A 14 -4.46 13.61 3.85
CA VAL A 14 -5.70 12.91 4.20
C VAL A 14 -6.89 13.61 3.55
N ALA A 15 -7.05 14.92 3.74
CA ALA A 15 -8.17 15.68 3.20
C ALA A 15 -8.14 15.69 1.67
N GLY A 16 -6.98 15.90 1.05
CA GLY A 16 -6.80 15.84 -0.40
C GLY A 16 -7.17 14.46 -0.94
N SER A 17 -6.72 13.38 -0.29
CA SER A 17 -7.08 12.02 -0.71
C SER A 17 -8.56 11.72 -0.50
N ALA A 18 -9.18 12.23 0.56
CA ALA A 18 -10.62 12.11 0.82
C ALA A 18 -11.45 12.82 -0.26
N VAL A 19 -11.07 14.04 -0.64
CA VAL A 19 -11.71 14.79 -1.73
C VAL A 19 -11.54 14.04 -3.05
N LEU A 20 -10.34 13.56 -3.38
CA LEU A 20 -10.12 12.76 -4.58
C LEU A 20 -10.97 11.48 -4.58
N GLY A 21 -11.12 10.82 -3.44
CA GLY A 21 -11.99 9.66 -3.25
C GLY A 21 -13.47 9.99 -3.43
N LEU A 22 -13.94 11.13 -2.92
CA LEU A 22 -15.30 11.65 -3.14
C LEU A 22 -15.58 11.89 -4.62
N LEU A 23 -14.63 12.48 -5.34
CA LEU A 23 -14.75 12.78 -6.77
C LEU A 23 -14.73 11.51 -7.63
N ARG A 24 -13.90 10.53 -7.28
CA ARG A 24 -13.71 9.28 -8.04
C ARG A 24 -14.71 8.18 -7.66
N GLY A 25 -15.25 8.19 -6.45
CA GLY A 25 -16.12 7.14 -5.95
C GLY A 25 -15.37 5.88 -5.51
N PHE A 26 -15.96 5.15 -4.56
CA PHE A 26 -15.40 3.95 -3.95
C PHE A 26 -15.11 2.85 -4.96
N VAL A 27 -16.06 2.56 -5.87
CA VAL A 27 -15.92 1.48 -6.85
C VAL A 27 -14.70 1.70 -7.74
N THR A 28 -14.46 2.93 -8.21
CA THR A 28 -13.28 3.25 -9.01
C THR A 28 -11.99 3.02 -8.21
N GLU A 29 -11.97 3.44 -6.96
CA GLU A 29 -10.81 3.33 -6.08
C GLU A 29 -10.47 1.86 -5.80
N VAL A 30 -11.47 1.03 -5.45
CA VAL A 30 -11.28 -0.40 -5.19
C VAL A 30 -10.85 -1.15 -6.45
N LEU A 31 -11.51 -0.92 -7.59
CA LEU A 31 -11.11 -1.56 -8.86
C LEU A 31 -9.72 -1.13 -9.30
N SER A 32 -9.31 0.11 -8.99
CA SER A 32 -7.95 0.56 -9.28
C SER A 32 -6.90 -0.17 -8.43
N LEU A 33 -7.22 -0.57 -7.20
CA LEU A 33 -6.35 -1.45 -6.41
C LEU A 33 -6.30 -2.87 -6.97
N PHE A 34 -7.43 -3.40 -7.45
CA PHE A 34 -7.44 -4.69 -8.14
C PHE A 34 -6.61 -4.68 -9.42
N ALA A 35 -6.49 -3.54 -10.12
CA ALA A 35 -5.59 -3.43 -11.26
C ALA A 35 -4.11 -3.68 -10.88
N TRP A 36 -3.67 -3.24 -9.70
CA TRP A 36 -2.33 -3.54 -9.19
C TRP A 36 -2.12 -5.03 -8.91
N ILE A 37 -3.13 -5.70 -8.34
CA ILE A 37 -3.12 -7.16 -8.17
C ILE A 37 -3.04 -7.84 -9.54
N GLY A 38 -3.78 -7.33 -10.52
CA GLY A 38 -3.73 -7.77 -11.91
C GLY A 38 -2.33 -7.66 -12.52
N ILE A 39 -1.59 -6.56 -12.27
CA ILE A 39 -0.21 -6.39 -12.74
C ILE A 39 0.69 -7.49 -12.17
N VAL A 40 0.61 -7.74 -10.86
CA VAL A 40 1.43 -8.78 -10.21
C VAL A 40 1.11 -10.15 -10.78
N ALA A 41 -0.18 -10.46 -10.96
CA ALA A 41 -0.63 -11.72 -11.57
C ALA A 41 -0.14 -11.85 -13.02
N ALA A 42 -0.28 -10.81 -13.83
CA ALA A 42 0.15 -10.79 -15.22
C ALA A 42 1.68 -10.93 -15.34
N LEU A 43 2.45 -10.24 -14.51
CA LEU A 43 3.90 -10.41 -14.46
C LEU A 43 4.29 -11.83 -14.07
N LYS A 44 3.65 -12.40 -13.04
CA LYS A 44 3.91 -13.78 -12.62
C LYS A 44 3.68 -14.79 -13.75
N LEU A 45 2.65 -14.59 -14.57
CA LEU A 45 2.29 -15.53 -15.64
C LEU A 45 3.08 -15.30 -16.93
N PHE A 46 3.30 -14.04 -17.32
CA PHE A 46 3.71 -13.69 -18.68
C PHE A 46 5.12 -13.09 -18.79
N HIS A 47 5.78 -12.73 -17.67
CA HIS A 47 7.08 -12.04 -17.72
C HIS A 47 8.17 -12.90 -18.38
N VAL A 48 8.34 -14.14 -17.93
CA VAL A 48 9.36 -15.07 -18.46
C VAL A 48 9.15 -15.35 -19.96
N PRO A 49 7.97 -15.80 -20.44
CA PRO A 49 7.79 -16.09 -21.86
C PRO A 49 7.95 -14.84 -22.74
N LEU A 50 7.43 -13.68 -22.31
CA LEU A 50 7.57 -12.46 -23.09
C LEU A 50 9.02 -11.96 -23.14
N ALA A 51 9.76 -12.03 -22.03
CA ALA A 51 11.17 -11.67 -22.00
C ALA A 51 12.01 -12.55 -22.94
N ALA A 52 11.72 -13.85 -22.98
CA ALA A 52 12.39 -14.77 -23.91
C ALA A 52 12.11 -14.41 -25.38
N MET A 53 10.86 -14.07 -25.73
CA MET A 53 10.49 -13.62 -27.07
C MET A 53 11.16 -12.30 -27.47
N LEU A 54 11.37 -11.38 -26.51
CA LEU A 54 11.98 -10.08 -26.76
C LEU A 54 13.51 -10.10 -26.77
N THR A 55 14.14 -11.12 -26.16
CA THR A 55 15.60 -11.26 -26.11
C THR A 55 16.30 -11.15 -27.48
N PRO A 56 15.86 -11.87 -28.55
CA PRO A 56 16.49 -11.73 -29.86
C PRO A 56 16.31 -10.34 -30.49
N VAL A 57 15.25 -9.61 -30.15
CA VAL A 57 14.97 -8.27 -30.68
C VAL A 57 15.78 -7.19 -29.95
N VAL A 58 15.90 -7.30 -28.63
CA VAL A 58 16.60 -6.31 -27.78
C VAL A 58 18.11 -6.57 -27.71
N GLY A 59 18.55 -7.80 -27.99
CA GLY A 59 19.97 -8.20 -28.00
C GLY A 59 20.57 -8.45 -26.61
N THR A 60 19.86 -8.17 -25.52
CA THR A 60 20.29 -8.50 -24.15
C THR A 60 19.15 -9.07 -23.32
N VAL A 61 19.46 -10.04 -22.47
CA VAL A 61 18.48 -10.67 -21.56
C VAL A 61 17.92 -9.66 -20.55
N SER A 62 18.79 -8.81 -19.97
CA SER A 62 18.37 -7.79 -19.00
C SER A 62 17.48 -6.73 -19.64
N GLY A 63 17.84 -6.22 -20.82
CA GLY A 63 17.02 -5.25 -21.55
C GLY A 63 15.66 -5.83 -21.94
N ALA A 64 15.61 -7.07 -22.41
CA ALA A 64 14.36 -7.76 -22.73
C ALA A 64 13.48 -8.00 -21.50
N ALA A 65 14.06 -8.34 -20.34
CA ALA A 65 13.33 -8.50 -19.09
C ALA A 65 12.70 -7.19 -18.60
N VAL A 66 13.43 -6.06 -18.72
CA VAL A 66 12.92 -4.73 -18.38
C VAL A 66 11.81 -4.31 -19.35
N LEU A 67 11.99 -4.54 -20.65
CA LEU A 67 10.99 -4.21 -21.66
C LEU A 67 9.72 -5.06 -21.49
N ALA A 68 9.85 -6.36 -21.23
CA ALA A 68 8.72 -7.25 -20.93
C ALA A 68 7.95 -6.78 -19.70
N PHE A 69 8.65 -6.40 -18.63
CA PHE A 69 8.02 -5.82 -17.45
C PHE A 69 7.23 -4.56 -17.79
N ALA A 70 7.85 -3.61 -18.51
CA ALA A 70 7.22 -2.35 -18.88
C ALA A 70 5.96 -2.57 -19.75
N ILE A 71 6.02 -3.48 -20.71
CA ILE A 71 4.88 -3.83 -21.57
C ILE A 71 3.75 -4.44 -20.74
N ILE A 72 4.04 -5.48 -19.96
CA ILE A 72 3.02 -6.18 -19.16
C ILE A 72 2.39 -5.23 -18.15
N ALA A 73 3.22 -4.57 -17.34
CA ALA A 73 2.73 -3.65 -16.32
C ALA A 73 1.94 -2.49 -16.96
N GLY A 74 2.45 -1.91 -18.06
CA GLY A 74 1.79 -0.83 -18.77
C GLY A 74 0.44 -1.22 -19.34
N VAL A 75 0.37 -2.32 -20.11
CA VAL A 75 -0.86 -2.81 -20.72
C VAL A 75 -1.90 -3.18 -19.65
N THR A 76 -1.49 -3.94 -18.63
CA THR A 76 -2.40 -4.36 -17.56
C THR A 76 -2.88 -3.15 -16.73
N TYR A 77 -1.99 -2.20 -16.42
CA TYR A 77 -2.36 -0.99 -15.68
C TYR A 77 -3.36 -0.13 -16.48
N ILE A 78 -3.06 0.15 -17.75
CA ILE A 78 -3.92 0.98 -18.61
C ILE A 78 -5.27 0.28 -18.78
N GLY A 79 -5.28 -1.01 -19.13
CA GLY A 79 -6.51 -1.80 -19.27
C GLY A 79 -7.34 -1.81 -17.99
N GLY A 80 -6.73 -2.12 -16.85
CA GLY A 80 -7.39 -2.12 -15.55
C GLY A 80 -7.94 -0.74 -15.16
N ARG A 81 -7.19 0.33 -15.47
CA ARG A 81 -7.64 1.71 -15.20
C ARG A 81 -8.81 2.12 -16.07
N LEU A 82 -8.82 1.74 -17.34
CA LEU A 82 -9.96 1.99 -18.25
C LEU A 82 -11.22 1.28 -17.73
N VAL A 83 -11.11 0.01 -17.35
CA VAL A 83 -12.22 -0.77 -16.78
C VAL A 83 -12.73 -0.13 -15.49
N ALA A 84 -11.83 0.19 -14.54
CA ALA A 84 -12.19 0.83 -13.28
C ALA A 84 -12.94 2.16 -13.50
N ASN A 85 -12.46 2.99 -14.43
CA ASN A 85 -13.08 4.27 -14.76
C ASN A 85 -14.46 4.09 -15.41
N ALA A 86 -14.60 3.12 -16.33
CA ALA A 86 -15.86 2.84 -17.01
C ALA A 86 -16.93 2.35 -16.03
N ILE A 87 -16.60 1.35 -15.20
CA ILE A 87 -17.51 0.81 -14.20
C ILE A 87 -17.84 1.88 -13.15
N GLY A 88 -16.82 2.54 -12.60
CA GLY A 88 -17.03 3.58 -11.61
C GLY A 88 -17.90 4.73 -12.13
N LYS A 89 -17.72 5.15 -13.40
CA LYS A 89 -18.59 6.18 -14.00
C LYS A 89 -20.05 5.75 -14.02
N ARG A 90 -20.33 4.49 -14.41
CA ARG A 90 -21.69 3.93 -14.40
C ARG A 90 -22.29 3.91 -13.00
N THR A 91 -21.52 3.51 -11.99
CA THR A 91 -21.97 3.52 -10.59
C THR A 91 -22.33 4.93 -10.15
N ARG A 92 -21.48 5.92 -10.42
CA ARG A 92 -21.70 7.32 -10.02
C ARG A 92 -22.89 7.99 -10.69
N THR A 93 -23.29 7.54 -11.88
CA THR A 93 -24.47 8.05 -12.60
C THR A 93 -25.76 7.31 -12.24
N SER A 94 -25.68 6.25 -11.43
CA SER A 94 -26.83 5.48 -10.96
C SER A 94 -27.43 6.06 -9.67
N ILE A 95 -28.53 5.46 -9.21
CA ILE A 95 -29.14 5.75 -7.90
C ILE A 95 -28.17 5.57 -6.72
N LEU A 96 -27.16 4.70 -6.86
CA LEU A 96 -26.14 4.45 -5.84
C LEU A 96 -25.03 5.52 -5.83
N GLY A 97 -25.05 6.49 -6.75
CA GLY A 97 -23.99 7.49 -6.91
C GLY A 97 -23.62 8.24 -5.62
N PRO A 98 -24.58 8.76 -4.83
CA PRO A 98 -24.27 9.43 -3.57
C PRO A 98 -23.55 8.52 -2.56
N VAL A 99 -23.99 7.26 -2.44
CA VAL A 99 -23.38 6.26 -1.54
C VAL A 99 -21.96 5.92 -2.00
N ASP A 100 -21.75 5.69 -3.30
CA ASP A 100 -20.43 5.40 -3.88
C ASP A 100 -19.44 6.55 -3.62
N ARG A 101 -19.89 7.80 -3.73
CA ARG A 101 -19.06 8.98 -3.42
C ARG A 101 -18.76 9.10 -1.93
N ALA A 102 -19.75 8.91 -1.06
CA ALA A 102 -19.55 8.98 0.40
C ALA A 102 -18.57 7.91 0.89
N LEU A 103 -18.71 6.66 0.41
CA LEU A 103 -17.75 5.59 0.68
C LEU A 103 -16.38 5.93 0.07
N GLY A 104 -16.36 6.54 -1.12
CA GLY A 104 -15.15 7.01 -1.77
C GLY A 104 -14.40 8.03 -0.92
N PHE A 105 -15.10 8.96 -0.27
CA PHE A 105 -14.50 9.93 0.66
C PHE A 105 -13.81 9.23 1.83
N GLY A 106 -14.51 8.30 2.51
CA GLY A 106 -13.95 7.55 3.63
C GLY A 106 -12.75 6.68 3.22
N PHE A 107 -12.86 6.00 2.09
CA PHE A 107 -11.77 5.20 1.52
C PHE A 107 -10.57 6.06 1.12
N GLY A 108 -10.82 7.23 0.52
CA GLY A 108 -9.80 8.21 0.18
C GLY A 108 -9.08 8.73 1.41
N ALA A 109 -9.81 9.07 2.48
CA ALA A 109 -9.23 9.51 3.75
C ALA A 109 -8.33 8.42 4.36
N LEU A 110 -8.82 7.18 4.42
CA LEU A 110 -8.06 6.04 4.93
C LEU A 110 -6.76 5.83 4.12
N LYS A 111 -6.86 5.83 2.78
CA LYS A 111 -5.68 5.71 1.91
C LYS A 111 -4.70 6.86 2.12
N GLY A 112 -5.19 8.09 2.23
CA GLY A 112 -4.37 9.26 2.52
C GLY A 112 -3.64 9.13 3.85
N LEU A 113 -4.30 8.60 4.87
CA LEU A 113 -3.69 8.34 6.18
C LEU A 113 -2.60 7.25 6.07
N ILE A 114 -2.88 6.14 5.38
CA ILE A 114 -1.89 5.08 5.15
C ILE A 114 -0.65 5.64 4.44
N LEU A 115 -0.84 6.44 3.38
CA LEU A 115 0.27 7.06 2.65
C LEU A 115 1.06 8.05 3.52
N ALA A 116 0.37 8.84 4.35
CA ALA A 116 1.01 9.75 5.29
C ALA A 116 1.82 8.99 6.36
N SER A 117 1.30 7.89 6.90
CA SER A 117 2.02 7.00 7.83
C SER A 117 3.25 6.35 7.20
N LEU A 118 3.14 5.89 5.95
CA LEU A 118 4.29 5.31 5.22
C LEU A 118 5.37 6.36 4.95
N ALA A 119 4.97 7.57 4.54
CA ALA A 119 5.90 8.69 4.34
C ALA A 119 6.58 9.11 5.65
N PHE A 120 5.82 9.14 6.75
CA PHE A 120 6.35 9.39 8.08
C PHE A 120 7.36 8.32 8.50
N LEU A 121 7.04 7.03 8.33
CA LEU A 121 7.93 5.91 8.62
C LEU A 121 9.24 6.02 7.83
N LEU A 122 9.16 6.33 6.54
CA LEU A 122 10.34 6.56 5.71
C LEU A 122 11.16 7.76 6.20
N THR A 123 10.49 8.86 6.56
CA THR A 123 11.15 10.06 7.09
C THR A 123 11.87 9.78 8.40
N THR A 124 11.21 9.10 9.34
CA THR A 124 11.84 8.71 10.61
C THR A 124 13.00 7.76 10.40
N LEU A 125 12.87 6.80 9.48
CA LEU A 125 13.95 5.87 9.16
C LEU A 125 15.19 6.62 8.64
N VAL A 126 15.00 7.54 7.71
CA VAL A 126 16.08 8.36 7.15
C VAL A 126 16.70 9.24 8.23
N LEU A 127 15.89 9.96 9.01
CA LEU A 127 16.38 10.86 10.05
C LEU A 127 17.13 10.10 11.15
N ASP A 128 16.61 8.97 11.61
CA ASP A 128 17.23 8.16 12.64
C ASP A 128 18.55 7.54 12.13
N THR A 129 18.62 7.16 10.85
CA THR A 129 19.85 6.64 10.22
C THR A 129 20.92 7.73 10.06
N LEU A 130 20.54 8.95 9.71
CA LEU A 130 21.48 10.06 9.49
C LEU A 130 21.93 10.73 10.80
N HIS A 131 21.05 10.84 11.80
CA HIS A 131 21.28 11.64 13.01
C HIS A 131 21.52 10.82 14.28
N GLY A 132 21.70 9.50 14.16
CA GLY A 132 22.13 8.64 15.28
C GLY A 132 21.00 8.23 16.24
N GLY A 133 19.80 8.04 15.72
CA GLY A 133 18.69 7.38 16.43
C GLY A 133 17.58 8.29 16.97
N PRO A 134 16.56 7.69 17.61
CA PRO A 134 15.28 8.35 17.92
C PRO A 134 15.38 9.54 18.88
N SER A 135 16.46 9.63 19.66
CA SER A 135 16.68 10.66 20.68
C SER A 135 16.95 12.06 20.10
N ARG A 136 17.23 12.17 18.80
CA ARG A 136 17.53 13.44 18.11
C ARG A 136 16.44 13.90 17.13
N ARG A 137 15.19 13.45 17.32
CA ARG A 137 14.08 13.87 16.45
C ARG A 137 13.76 15.36 16.60
N PRO A 138 13.57 16.10 15.50
CA PRO A 138 13.35 17.54 15.53
C PRO A 138 11.99 17.91 16.16
N LEU A 139 11.93 19.10 16.77
CA LEU A 139 10.77 19.57 17.55
C LEU A 139 9.46 19.60 16.76
N TRP A 140 9.49 19.99 15.48
CA TRP A 140 8.29 20.02 14.62
C TRP A 140 7.63 18.64 14.45
N MET A 141 8.35 17.55 14.71
CA MET A 141 7.85 16.19 14.66
C MET A 141 7.32 15.74 16.03
N THR A 142 8.09 15.94 17.10
CA THR A 142 7.72 15.44 18.44
C THR A 142 6.60 16.23 19.11
N THR A 143 6.41 17.50 18.75
CA THR A 143 5.30 18.32 19.27
C THR A 143 4.02 18.23 18.44
N SER A 144 4.02 17.43 17.36
CA SER A 144 2.87 17.28 16.47
C SER A 144 1.74 16.50 17.12
N ARG A 145 0.49 16.90 16.85
CA ARG A 145 -0.70 16.19 17.30
C ARG A 145 -0.92 14.86 16.58
N THR A 146 -0.46 14.79 15.33
CA THR A 146 -0.60 13.59 14.51
C THR A 146 0.52 12.59 14.77
N TYR A 147 1.61 13.01 15.42
CA TYR A 147 2.75 12.15 15.76
C TYR A 147 2.35 10.86 16.50
N PRO A 148 1.50 10.85 17.55
CA PRO A 148 1.13 9.60 18.22
C PRO A 148 0.43 8.59 17.29
N LEU A 149 -0.46 9.08 16.41
CA LEU A 149 -1.17 8.25 15.44
C LEU A 149 -0.21 7.65 14.40
N LEU A 150 0.65 8.48 13.81
CA LEU A 150 1.64 8.02 12.83
C LEU A 150 2.66 7.08 13.47
N ASN A 151 3.14 7.39 14.68
CA ASN A 151 4.10 6.57 15.40
C ASN A 151 3.52 5.19 15.77
N ALA A 152 2.27 5.14 16.24
CA ALA A 152 1.59 3.88 16.54
C ALA A 152 1.42 3.01 15.29
N THR A 153 0.95 3.60 14.18
CA THR A 153 0.79 2.88 12.91
C THR A 153 2.14 2.43 12.33
N SER A 154 3.19 3.27 12.42
CA SER A 154 4.53 2.91 11.97
C SER A 154 5.18 1.82 12.82
N ALA A 155 4.95 1.82 14.13
CA ALA A 155 5.48 0.81 15.04
C ALA A 155 4.93 -0.58 14.71
N SER A 156 3.62 -0.69 14.43
CA SER A 156 3.01 -1.95 14.00
C SER A 156 3.59 -2.48 12.69
N ILE A 157 3.88 -1.59 11.73
CA ILE A 157 4.53 -1.95 10.47
C ILE A 157 5.97 -2.41 10.72
N ALA A 158 6.73 -1.69 11.54
CA ALA A 158 8.11 -2.03 11.86
C ALA A 158 8.24 -3.38 12.58
N ASP A 159 7.38 -3.65 13.55
CA ASP A 159 7.32 -4.92 14.28
C ASP A 159 6.95 -6.09 13.34
N PHE A 160 5.96 -5.89 12.46
CA PHE A 160 5.65 -6.89 11.43
C PHE A 160 6.86 -7.22 10.55
N VAL A 161 7.61 -6.20 10.11
CA VAL A 161 8.80 -6.37 9.27
C VAL A 161 9.92 -7.07 10.05
N ASP A 162 10.16 -6.71 11.31
CA ASP A 162 11.18 -7.34 12.15
C ASP A 162 10.88 -8.83 12.38
N ARG A 163 9.62 -9.17 12.70
CA ARG A 163 9.18 -10.57 12.81
C ARG A 163 9.42 -11.36 11.53
N ARG A 164 9.13 -10.77 10.37
CA ARG A 164 9.37 -11.43 9.07
C ARG A 164 10.87 -11.65 8.81
N ARG A 165 11.73 -10.69 9.15
CA ARG A 165 13.20 -10.81 9.02
C ARG A 165 13.76 -11.90 9.93
N ARG A 166 13.20 -12.06 11.13
CA ARG A 166 13.59 -13.11 12.09
C ARG A 166 12.98 -14.48 11.80
N GLY A 167 12.19 -14.62 10.74
CA GLY A 167 11.52 -15.88 10.39
C GLY A 167 10.42 -16.31 11.35
N LEU A 168 9.92 -15.40 12.20
CA LEU A 168 8.87 -15.68 13.17
C LEU A 168 7.48 -15.76 12.48
N PRO A 169 6.55 -16.59 13.02
CA PRO A 169 5.20 -16.67 12.49
C PRO A 169 4.46 -15.33 12.62
N VAL A 170 3.78 -14.94 11.53
CA VAL A 170 3.09 -13.64 11.38
C VAL A 170 1.82 -13.56 12.21
N PHE A 171 1.13 -14.68 12.36
CA PHE A 171 -0.08 -14.86 13.17
C PHE A 171 0.17 -16.03 14.11
N GLY A 172 0.01 -15.81 15.43
CA GLY A 172 -0.05 -16.81 16.51
C GLY A 172 0.91 -18.00 16.42
N ALA A 173 1.83 -18.14 17.40
CA ALA A 173 2.45 -19.44 17.64
C ALA A 173 1.32 -20.47 17.85
N ARG A 174 1.26 -21.52 17.02
CA ARG A 174 0.42 -22.69 17.32
C ARG A 174 0.87 -23.18 18.69
N THR A 175 0.03 -23.07 19.71
CA THR A 175 0.28 -23.69 21.01
C THR A 175 0.38 -25.20 20.77
N PRO A 176 1.56 -25.84 20.91
CA PRO A 176 1.72 -27.27 20.64
C PRO A 176 1.26 -28.11 21.86
N ALA A 177 0.12 -27.75 22.46
CA ALA A 177 -0.36 -28.39 23.69
C ALA A 177 -1.42 -29.49 23.43
N ALA A 178 -1.92 -29.65 22.21
CA ALA A 178 -3.01 -30.59 21.91
C ALA A 178 -2.55 -31.98 21.42
N ASP A 179 -1.32 -32.13 20.91
CA ASP A 179 -0.85 -33.40 20.33
C ASP A 179 -0.21 -34.37 21.35
N THR A 180 -0.03 -33.96 22.61
CA THR A 180 0.53 -34.82 23.68
C THR A 180 -0.51 -35.55 24.54
N MET A 181 -1.81 -35.40 24.28
CA MET A 181 -2.87 -36.01 25.10
C MET A 181 -3.49 -37.29 24.52
N ILE A 182 -2.95 -37.82 23.41
CA ILE A 182 -3.35 -39.14 22.87
C ILE A 182 -2.12 -40.04 22.84
N GLY A 183 -1.73 -40.53 24.02
CA GLY A 183 -0.87 -41.72 24.10
C GLY A 183 -1.68 -42.97 23.72
N PRO A 184 -1.06 -43.99 23.13
CA PRO A 184 -1.74 -45.25 22.86
C PRO A 184 -2.15 -45.89 24.20
N ALA A 185 -3.42 -46.27 24.31
CA ALA A 185 -3.87 -47.15 25.37
C ALA A 185 -3.28 -48.54 25.10
N GLU A 186 -2.18 -48.87 25.78
CA GLU A 186 -1.77 -50.24 26.07
C GLU A 186 -2.22 -50.63 27.47
#